data_AF-A0A957D3X7-F1
#
_entry.id   AF-A0A957D3X7-F1
#
_cell.length_a   1.000
_cell.length_b   1.000
_cell.length_c   1.000
_cell.angle_alpha   90.00
_cell.angle_beta   90.00
_cell.angle_gamma   90.00
#
_symmetry.space_group_name_H-M   'P 1'
#
loop_
_entity.id
_entity.type
_entity.pdbx_description
1 polymer ?
#
loop_
_entity_poly.entity_id
_entity_poly.type
_entity_poly.pdbx_seq_one_letter_code
_entity_poly.pdbx_strand_id
1 'polypeptide(L)'
;MPTTLWYAVSAMLATTIGTETVNTTHPLPRYTPATRPPKMVLTDRDIALLTFIYDYNGVVTKDHLQRRFWPHTQRRAMTTRLSRLFHNRYISWPTPEQRVNYTIPQTVVWLNWQGILVIARQQGLDIPPPTNESEWQLRQLYKRLRQHGLRWRRLPLNTLRHDLLGIDIRLKFEHDAHQLPHLSIPIWHNQGVFKLETDLITYSLPQPKKQPDTETKPKTTTAGVEPDDFCIVANHKQQIQNQPQQRRFLFEYDLSTHSHRGTWRDKAAAMSAYVKSPAYKARFGYNSGTWLVVAKTQERIDNLIHTVATYAEAPRTLWRFTTFSEAFNSPNLLTAPIWQQPSYDRQARRWQGKPQPLFSL
;
A
#
# COMPACT_ATOMS: atom_id res chain seq x y z
N MET A 1 -15.51 1.36 21.14
CA MET A 1 -14.57 1.44 20.01
C MET A 1 -15.32 0.97 18.76
N PRO A 2 -16.13 1.81 18.10
CA PRO A 2 -17.14 1.28 17.20
C PRO A 2 -16.58 1.05 15.80
N THR A 3 -16.49 -0.23 15.48
CA THR A 3 -16.52 -0.85 14.16
C THR A 3 -17.68 -0.36 13.29
N THR A 4 -17.37 -0.09 12.02
CA THR A 4 -18.15 -0.48 10.83
C THR A 4 -19.66 -0.25 10.90
N LEU A 5 -20.10 0.97 10.61
CA LEU A 5 -21.51 1.28 10.32
C LEU A 5 -21.60 2.59 9.52
N TRP A 6 -21.52 2.51 8.19
CA TRP A 6 -21.94 3.61 7.30
C TRP A 6 -22.49 3.06 5.98
N TYR A 7 -23.80 2.81 5.97
CA TYR A 7 -24.65 2.88 4.78
C TYR A 7 -26.05 3.27 5.25
N ALA A 8 -26.34 4.56 5.28
CA ALA A 8 -27.67 5.14 5.14
C ALA A 8 -27.58 6.68 5.18
N VAL A 9 -28.50 7.32 4.45
CA VAL A 9 -28.84 8.75 4.40
C VAL A 9 -28.04 9.60 3.40
N SER A 10 -28.60 9.75 2.19
CA SER A 10 -29.09 11.06 1.71
C SER A 10 -29.84 10.90 0.39
N ALA A 11 -31.17 10.98 0.47
CA ALA A 11 -32.05 11.24 -0.66
C ALA A 11 -32.63 12.66 -0.50
N MET A 12 -32.87 13.32 -1.64
CA MET A 12 -33.54 14.62 -1.85
C MET A 12 -32.68 15.89 -1.77
N LEU A 13 -32.33 16.42 -2.95
CA LEU A 13 -32.99 17.58 -3.57
C LEU A 13 -32.38 17.79 -4.97
N ALA A 14 -33.10 17.38 -6.01
CA ALA A 14 -32.72 17.66 -7.40
C ALA A 14 -33.59 18.79 -7.94
N THR A 15 -33.07 20.02 -7.91
CA THR A 15 -33.67 21.16 -8.60
C THR A 15 -33.30 21.07 -10.08
N THR A 16 -34.31 20.88 -10.93
CA THR A 16 -34.16 20.81 -12.39
C THR A 16 -33.80 22.19 -12.95
N ILE A 17 -32.52 22.39 -13.28
CA ILE A 17 -32.06 23.54 -14.08
C ILE A 17 -31.91 23.05 -15.52
N GLY A 18 -32.59 23.71 -16.46
CA GLY A 18 -32.58 23.39 -17.89
C GLY A 18 -31.17 23.24 -18.45
N THR A 19 -30.89 22.08 -19.05
CA THR A 19 -29.61 21.80 -19.69
C THR A 19 -29.72 22.00 -21.20
N GLU A 20 -29.21 23.13 -21.70
CA GLU A 20 -28.75 23.21 -23.08
C GLU A 20 -27.62 22.19 -23.27
N THR A 21 -27.86 21.19 -24.11
CA THR A 21 -26.88 20.18 -24.50
C THR A 21 -25.99 20.76 -25.58
N VAL A 22 -24.82 21.28 -25.20
CA VAL A 22 -23.78 21.66 -26.15
C VAL A 22 -23.28 20.40 -26.86
N ASN A 23 -23.63 20.26 -28.13
CA ASN A 23 -23.14 19.21 -29.02
C ASN A 23 -21.67 19.50 -29.38
N THR A 24 -20.73 19.01 -28.59
CA THR A 24 -19.30 19.15 -28.90
C THR A 24 -18.94 18.14 -30.00
N THR A 25 -18.89 18.60 -31.25
CA THR A 25 -18.49 17.81 -32.43
C THR A 25 -17.01 17.40 -32.42
N HIS A 26 -16.20 17.95 -31.52
CA HIS A 26 -14.78 17.61 -31.41
C HIS A 26 -14.49 16.58 -30.31
N PRO A 27 -13.63 15.58 -30.58
CA PRO A 27 -13.20 14.63 -29.57
C PRO A 27 -12.45 15.34 -28.44
N LEU A 28 -12.70 14.93 -27.20
CA LEU A 28 -12.02 15.52 -26.04
C LEU A 28 -10.51 15.19 -26.06
N PRO A 29 -9.65 16.12 -25.63
CA PRO A 29 -8.20 15.90 -25.61
C PRO A 29 -7.81 14.76 -24.66
N ARG A 30 -6.94 13.84 -25.10
CA ARG A 30 -6.64 12.63 -24.32
C ARG A 30 -5.77 12.86 -23.08
N TYR A 31 -4.86 13.84 -23.14
CA TYR A 31 -3.78 14.00 -22.14
C TYR A 31 -3.79 15.34 -21.41
N THR A 32 -4.68 16.24 -21.80
CA THR A 32 -4.90 17.52 -21.15
C THR A 32 -6.38 17.64 -20.81
N PRO A 33 -6.74 18.12 -19.62
CA PRO A 33 -8.15 18.36 -19.32
C PRO A 33 -8.71 19.43 -20.25
N ALA A 34 -10.01 19.35 -20.53
CA ALA A 34 -10.64 20.23 -21.50
C ALA A 34 -10.89 21.59 -20.83
N THR A 35 -10.70 22.69 -21.55
CA THR A 35 -11.02 24.04 -21.07
C THR A 35 -12.51 24.17 -20.69
N ARG A 36 -13.37 23.45 -21.42
CA ARG A 36 -14.80 23.32 -21.15
C ARG A 36 -15.11 21.82 -20.95
N PRO A 37 -14.96 21.28 -19.74
CA PRO A 37 -15.21 19.86 -19.51
C PRO A 37 -16.70 19.54 -19.66
N PRO A 38 -17.04 18.29 -20.04
CA PRO A 38 -18.44 17.88 -20.10
C PRO A 38 -19.07 17.95 -18.71
N LYS A 39 -20.30 18.50 -18.65
CA LYS A 39 -21.10 18.51 -17.41
C LYS A 39 -21.20 17.09 -16.86
N MET A 40 -20.97 16.93 -15.56
CA MET A 40 -21.12 15.65 -14.89
C MET A 40 -21.57 15.82 -13.44
N VAL A 41 -22.34 14.84 -12.98
CA VAL A 41 -22.66 14.62 -11.56
C VAL A 41 -21.92 13.36 -11.13
N LEU A 42 -21.28 13.42 -9.95
CA LEU A 42 -20.65 12.25 -9.35
C LEU A 42 -21.72 11.24 -8.95
N THR A 43 -21.46 9.98 -9.24
CA THR A 43 -22.30 8.87 -8.76
C THR A 43 -21.62 8.17 -7.59
N ASP A 44 -22.36 7.36 -6.85
CA ASP A 44 -21.81 6.53 -5.77
C ASP A 44 -20.65 5.66 -6.26
N ARG A 45 -20.71 5.17 -7.51
CA ARG A 45 -19.62 4.42 -8.15
C ARG A 45 -18.36 5.28 -8.30
N ASP A 46 -18.48 6.55 -8.68
CA ASP A 46 -17.29 7.41 -8.80
C ASP A 46 -16.68 7.68 -7.43
N ILE A 47 -17.53 7.93 -6.43
CA ILE A 47 -17.09 8.15 -5.06
C ILE A 47 -16.33 6.91 -4.55
N ALA A 48 -16.89 5.73 -4.75
CA ALA A 48 -16.23 4.46 -4.42
C ALA A 48 -14.92 4.25 -5.21
N LEU A 49 -14.88 4.68 -6.48
CA LEU A 49 -13.67 4.64 -7.31
C LEU A 49 -12.58 5.58 -6.78
N LEU A 50 -12.91 6.82 -6.45
CA LEU A 50 -11.96 7.78 -5.88
C LEU A 50 -11.43 7.28 -4.53
N THR A 51 -12.32 6.71 -3.71
CA THR A 51 -11.97 6.09 -2.43
C THR A 51 -11.01 4.92 -2.63
N PHE A 52 -11.29 4.05 -3.61
CA PHE A 52 -10.40 2.96 -3.98
C PHE A 52 -9.02 3.45 -4.44
N ILE A 53 -8.93 4.53 -5.22
CA ILE A 53 -7.61 5.09 -5.58
C ILE A 53 -6.87 5.60 -4.33
N TYR A 54 -7.58 6.27 -3.41
CA TYR A 54 -7.00 6.79 -2.16
C TYR A 54 -6.45 5.65 -1.28
N ASP A 55 -7.29 4.65 -1.01
CA ASP A 55 -7.00 3.55 -0.08
C ASP A 55 -5.82 2.68 -0.55
N TYR A 56 -5.60 2.60 -1.87
CA TYR A 56 -4.50 1.88 -2.50
C TYR A 56 -3.31 2.80 -2.81
N ASN A 57 -2.94 3.64 -1.83
CA ASN A 57 -1.75 4.51 -1.85
C ASN A 57 -1.74 5.58 -2.97
N GLY A 58 -2.93 5.95 -3.46
CA GLY A 58 -3.15 7.08 -4.35
C GLY A 58 -2.94 6.80 -5.84
N VAL A 59 -2.61 5.58 -6.27
CA VAL A 59 -2.40 5.23 -7.69
C VAL A 59 -2.86 3.82 -7.96
N VAL A 60 -3.54 3.58 -9.09
CA VAL A 60 -3.98 2.25 -9.50
C VAL A 60 -3.92 2.12 -11.02
N THR A 61 -4.10 0.91 -11.54
CA THR A 61 -4.17 0.65 -12.97
C THR A 61 -5.62 0.74 -13.46
N LYS A 62 -5.82 0.99 -14.76
CA LYS A 62 -7.16 0.86 -15.36
C LYS A 62 -7.71 -0.56 -15.24
N ASP A 63 -6.85 -1.58 -15.23
CA ASP A 63 -7.29 -2.97 -15.13
C ASP A 63 -7.74 -3.31 -13.70
N HIS A 64 -7.11 -2.75 -12.66
CA HIS A 64 -7.62 -2.80 -11.28
C HIS A 64 -9.02 -2.20 -11.19
N LEU A 65 -9.20 -1.01 -11.76
CA LEU A 65 -10.49 -0.33 -11.79
C LEU A 65 -11.53 -1.12 -12.58
N GLN A 66 -11.15 -1.70 -13.72
CA GLN A 66 -12.04 -2.53 -14.54
C GLN A 66 -12.54 -3.74 -13.74
N ARG A 67 -11.63 -4.52 -13.15
CA ARG A 67 -12.00 -5.72 -12.36
C ARG A 67 -12.90 -5.36 -11.18
N ARG A 68 -12.67 -4.21 -10.53
CA ARG A 68 -13.43 -3.81 -9.34
C ARG A 68 -14.80 -3.21 -9.63
N PHE A 69 -14.91 -2.32 -10.61
CA PHE A 69 -16.11 -1.49 -10.83
C PHE A 69 -16.86 -1.81 -12.13
N TRP A 70 -16.25 -2.58 -13.03
CA TRP A 70 -16.82 -2.99 -14.31
C TRP A 70 -16.56 -4.48 -14.64
N PRO A 71 -16.79 -5.42 -13.70
CA PRO A 71 -16.41 -6.84 -13.90
C PRO A 71 -17.12 -7.50 -15.10
N HIS A 72 -18.32 -7.03 -15.45
CA HIS A 72 -19.14 -7.58 -16.53
C HIS A 72 -19.48 -6.55 -17.61
N THR A 73 -18.77 -5.41 -17.65
CA THR A 73 -19.07 -4.33 -18.59
C THR A 73 -17.94 -4.15 -19.59
N GLN A 74 -18.27 -3.70 -20.80
CA GLN A 74 -17.29 -3.36 -21.82
C GLN A 74 -16.32 -2.27 -21.33
N ARG A 75 -15.03 -2.43 -21.66
CA ARG A 75 -13.94 -1.48 -21.37
C ARG A 75 -14.22 -0.05 -21.85
N ARG A 76 -15.07 0.10 -22.87
CA ARG A 76 -15.53 1.40 -23.41
C ARG A 76 -16.28 2.21 -22.35
N ALA A 77 -17.20 1.60 -21.60
CA ALA A 77 -17.99 2.31 -20.58
C ALA A 77 -17.09 2.87 -19.47
N MET A 78 -16.13 2.07 -18.99
CA MET A 78 -15.10 2.53 -18.06
C MET A 78 -14.30 3.68 -18.64
N THR A 79 -13.81 3.55 -19.87
CA THR A 79 -12.97 4.57 -20.51
C THR A 79 -13.71 5.90 -20.67
N THR A 80 -14.98 5.86 -21.08
CA THR A 80 -15.83 7.05 -21.15
C THR A 80 -16.02 7.70 -19.77
N ARG A 81 -16.24 6.90 -18.72
CA ARG A 81 -16.42 7.45 -17.37
C ARG A 81 -15.13 8.05 -16.81
N LEU A 82 -13.99 7.35 -16.95
CA LEU A 82 -12.68 7.86 -16.54
C LEU A 82 -12.30 9.13 -17.31
N SER A 83 -12.63 9.23 -18.60
CA SER A 83 -12.45 10.47 -19.38
C SER A 83 -13.22 11.64 -18.78
N ARG A 84 -14.50 11.46 -18.43
CA ARG A 84 -15.27 12.52 -17.76
C ARG A 84 -14.65 12.94 -16.43
N LEU A 85 -14.22 11.99 -15.60
CA LEU A 85 -13.54 12.27 -14.32
C LEU A 85 -12.22 13.03 -14.51
N PHE A 86 -11.43 12.69 -15.54
CA PHE A 86 -10.19 13.36 -15.87
C PHE A 86 -10.40 14.80 -16.32
N HIS A 87 -11.34 15.02 -17.24
CA HIS A 87 -11.65 16.37 -17.73
C HIS A 87 -12.19 17.27 -16.62
N ASN A 88 -12.91 16.70 -15.66
CA ASN A 88 -13.39 17.40 -14.46
C ASN A 88 -12.39 17.33 -13.29
N ARG A 89 -11.09 17.07 -13.52
CA ARG A 89 -10.03 17.19 -12.51
C ARG A 89 -10.20 16.35 -11.24
N TYR A 90 -11.00 15.28 -11.28
CA TYR A 90 -11.11 14.33 -10.17
C TYR A 90 -9.95 13.33 -10.16
N ILE A 91 -9.52 12.92 -11.34
CA ILE A 91 -8.38 12.00 -11.54
C ILE A 91 -7.38 12.58 -12.53
N SER A 92 -6.19 12.02 -12.50
CA SER A 92 -5.10 12.30 -13.45
C SER A 92 -4.49 10.99 -13.95
N TRP A 93 -3.80 11.07 -15.08
CA TRP A 93 -3.00 9.98 -15.62
C TRP A 93 -1.78 10.53 -16.38
N PRO A 94 -0.80 9.68 -16.76
CA PRO A 94 0.44 10.16 -17.32
C PRO A 94 0.28 10.88 -18.65
N THR A 95 0.95 12.02 -18.78
CA THR A 95 1.14 12.73 -20.06
C THR A 95 2.07 11.94 -20.99
N PRO A 96 2.12 12.26 -22.30
CA PRO A 96 3.08 11.64 -23.22
C PRO A 96 4.53 11.81 -22.75
N GLU A 97 4.90 13.01 -22.31
CA GLU A 97 6.24 13.31 -21.78
C GLU A 97 6.57 12.46 -20.55
N GLN A 98 5.64 12.31 -19.61
CA GLN A 98 5.83 11.43 -18.45
C GLN A 98 5.99 9.96 -18.86
N ARG A 99 5.34 9.51 -19.94
CA ARG A 99 5.53 8.14 -20.44
C ARG A 99 6.90 7.93 -21.09
N VAL A 100 7.52 8.99 -21.61
CA VAL A 100 8.90 8.95 -22.11
C VAL A 100 9.88 8.91 -20.94
N ASN A 101 9.65 9.73 -19.91
CA ASN A 101 10.59 9.90 -18.79
C ASN A 101 10.49 8.80 -17.72
N TYR A 102 9.38 8.06 -17.66
CA TYR A 102 9.15 7.02 -16.66
C TYR A 102 8.77 5.70 -17.31
N THR A 103 9.31 4.59 -16.81
CA THR A 103 8.88 3.24 -17.20
C THR A 103 7.49 2.95 -16.63
N ILE A 104 6.46 3.30 -17.40
CA ILE A 104 5.05 3.12 -17.01
C ILE A 104 4.53 1.82 -17.66
N PRO A 105 4.44 0.71 -16.90
CA PRO A 105 4.17 -0.60 -17.49
C PRO A 105 2.76 -0.73 -18.05
N GLN A 106 1.83 0.11 -17.59
CA GLN A 106 0.41 0.04 -17.94
C GLN A 106 -0.29 1.39 -17.74
N THR A 107 -1.52 1.53 -18.22
CA THR A 107 -2.26 2.79 -18.01
C THR A 107 -2.69 2.93 -16.57
N VAL A 108 -2.06 3.86 -15.86
CA VAL A 108 -2.34 4.17 -14.45
C VAL A 108 -3.20 5.42 -14.31
N VAL A 109 -3.86 5.51 -13.16
CA VAL A 109 -4.76 6.58 -12.75
C VAL A 109 -4.44 6.93 -11.29
N TRP A 110 -4.43 8.21 -10.95
CA TRP A 110 -4.30 8.69 -9.58
C TRP A 110 -5.27 9.84 -9.29
N LEU A 111 -5.41 10.20 -8.02
CA LEU A 111 -6.27 11.32 -7.61
C LEU A 111 -5.67 12.66 -8.00
N ASN A 112 -6.50 13.51 -8.60
CA ASN A 112 -6.21 14.93 -8.75
C ASN A 112 -6.85 15.72 -7.61
N TRP A 113 -6.66 17.04 -7.57
CA TRP A 113 -6.99 17.87 -6.42
C TRP A 113 -8.50 17.88 -6.10
N GLN A 114 -9.39 17.82 -7.10
CA GLN A 114 -10.83 17.71 -6.83
C GLN A 114 -11.18 16.34 -6.25
N GLY A 115 -10.51 15.29 -6.73
CA GLY A 115 -10.72 13.92 -6.24
C GLY A 115 -10.40 13.79 -4.76
N ILE A 116 -9.27 14.33 -4.31
CA ILE A 116 -8.93 14.29 -2.89
C ILE A 116 -9.86 15.16 -2.03
N LEU A 117 -10.38 16.28 -2.56
CA LEU A 117 -11.37 17.08 -1.82
C LEU A 117 -12.70 16.35 -1.65
N VAL A 118 -13.09 15.49 -2.60
CA VAL A 118 -14.23 14.58 -2.41
C VAL A 118 -13.97 13.64 -1.23
N ILE A 119 -12.79 13.02 -1.17
CA ILE A 119 -12.40 12.15 -0.04
C ILE A 119 -12.40 12.92 1.28
N ALA A 120 -11.86 14.15 1.31
CA ALA A 120 -11.87 14.98 2.50
C ALA A 120 -13.30 15.24 3.01
N ARG A 121 -14.21 15.62 2.11
CA ARG A 121 -15.62 15.86 2.48
C ARG A 121 -16.31 14.60 2.99
N GLN A 122 -16.02 13.43 2.42
CA GLN A 122 -16.56 12.17 2.95
C GLN A 122 -16.10 11.87 4.38
N GLN A 123 -14.94 12.39 4.79
CA GLN A 123 -14.43 12.30 6.15
C GLN A 123 -14.90 13.46 7.04
N GLY A 124 -15.86 14.28 6.58
CA GLY A 124 -16.37 15.43 7.32
C GLY A 124 -15.39 16.62 7.36
N LEU A 125 -14.37 16.63 6.51
CA LEU A 125 -13.38 17.69 6.46
C LEU A 125 -13.76 18.71 5.37
N ASP A 126 -13.97 19.96 5.78
CA ASP A 126 -14.18 21.07 4.85
C ASP A 126 -12.86 21.77 4.53
N ILE A 127 -12.16 21.28 3.50
CA ILE A 127 -10.90 21.83 3.05
C ILE A 127 -11.15 22.75 1.85
N PRO A 128 -10.83 24.06 1.93
CA PRO A 128 -11.10 24.97 0.84
C PRO A 128 -10.28 24.61 -0.41
N PRO A 129 -10.88 24.66 -1.61
CA PRO A 129 -10.19 24.35 -2.84
C PRO A 129 -9.02 25.33 -3.09
N PRO A 130 -8.02 24.91 -3.87
CA PRO A 130 -6.99 25.84 -4.33
C PRO A 130 -7.61 26.87 -5.28
N THR A 131 -7.13 28.11 -5.25
CA THR A 131 -7.66 29.18 -6.10
C THR A 131 -7.33 28.98 -7.59
N ASN A 132 -6.24 28.26 -7.87
CA ASN A 132 -5.83 27.85 -9.21
C ASN A 132 -4.96 26.58 -9.13
N GLU A 133 -4.58 26.02 -10.28
CA GLU A 133 -3.79 24.79 -10.37
C GLU A 133 -2.27 25.03 -10.36
N SER A 134 -1.80 26.18 -9.86
CA SER A 134 -0.35 26.42 -9.73
C SER A 134 0.28 25.44 -8.73
N GLU A 135 1.53 25.04 -8.98
CA GLU A 135 2.27 24.12 -8.10
C GLU A 135 2.32 24.63 -6.65
N TRP A 136 2.41 25.95 -6.45
CA TRP A 136 2.38 26.54 -5.11
C TRP A 136 1.03 26.31 -4.41
N GLN A 137 -0.09 26.59 -5.06
CA GLN A 137 -1.43 26.34 -4.49
C GLN A 137 -1.64 24.85 -4.19
N LEU A 138 -1.20 23.96 -5.08
CA LEU A 138 -1.30 22.51 -4.86
C LEU A 138 -0.43 22.03 -3.69
N ARG A 139 0.74 22.65 -3.47
CA ARG A 139 1.57 22.40 -2.26
C ARG A 139 0.88 22.88 -0.99
N GLN A 140 0.22 24.05 -1.02
CA GLN A 140 -0.54 24.53 0.14
C GLN A 140 -1.73 23.62 0.45
N LEU A 141 -2.45 23.17 -0.59
CA LEU A 141 -3.51 22.18 -0.43
C LEU A 141 -2.97 20.89 0.20
N TYR A 142 -1.84 20.35 -0.30
CA TYR A 142 -1.19 19.17 0.28
C TYR A 142 -0.85 19.35 1.77
N LYS A 143 -0.29 20.52 2.16
CA LYS A 143 0.02 20.81 3.56
C LYS A 143 -1.23 20.83 4.43
N ARG A 144 -2.30 21.47 3.98
CA ARG A 144 -3.60 21.52 4.69
C ARG A 144 -4.18 20.12 4.86
N LEU A 145 -4.22 19.32 3.79
CA LEU A 145 -4.65 17.91 3.85
C LEU A 145 -3.85 17.13 4.89
N ARG A 146 -2.52 17.27 4.88
CA ARG A 146 -1.63 16.58 5.84
C ARG A 146 -1.91 16.97 7.30
N GLN A 147 -2.22 18.24 7.58
CA GLN A 147 -2.59 18.70 8.92
C GLN A 147 -3.87 18.02 9.44
N HIS A 148 -4.73 17.55 8.54
CA HIS A 148 -5.94 16.79 8.86
C HIS A 148 -5.77 15.27 8.70
N GLY A 149 -4.53 14.76 8.64
CA GLY A 149 -4.26 13.32 8.51
C GLY A 149 -4.52 12.72 7.13
N LEU A 150 -4.74 13.55 6.10
CA LEU A 150 -4.93 13.12 4.72
C LEU A 150 -3.63 13.19 3.91
N ARG A 151 -3.20 12.06 3.36
CA ARG A 151 -2.05 12.01 2.46
C ARG A 151 -2.49 11.99 1.00
N TRP A 152 -2.20 13.07 0.28
CA TRP A 152 -2.44 13.14 -1.15
C TRP A 152 -1.17 12.96 -1.98
N ARG A 153 -1.17 11.93 -2.82
CA ARG A 153 -0.05 11.64 -3.71
C ARG A 153 -0.24 12.28 -5.09
N ARG A 154 0.34 13.47 -5.27
CA ARG A 154 0.14 14.31 -6.47
C ARG A 154 0.72 13.72 -7.77
N LEU A 155 1.90 13.11 -7.70
CA LEU A 155 2.59 12.51 -8.86
C LEU A 155 3.31 11.21 -8.44
N PRO A 156 2.68 10.04 -8.61
CA PRO A 156 3.18 8.76 -8.10
C PRO A 156 4.12 8.01 -9.07
N LEU A 157 4.97 8.70 -9.82
CA LEU A 157 5.69 8.07 -10.96
C LEU A 157 7.06 7.47 -10.61
N ASN A 158 7.77 8.01 -9.61
CA ASN A 158 9.13 7.59 -9.27
C ASN A 158 9.24 6.18 -8.69
N THR A 159 8.19 5.70 -8.01
CA THR A 159 8.13 4.35 -7.43
C THR A 159 7.00 3.53 -8.03
N LEU A 160 6.49 3.91 -9.21
CA LEU A 160 5.25 3.36 -9.76
C LEU A 160 5.26 1.83 -9.83
N ARG A 161 6.33 1.23 -10.34
CA ARG A 161 6.43 -0.25 -10.43
C ARG A 161 6.32 -0.91 -9.06
N HIS A 162 6.96 -0.32 -8.05
CA HIS A 162 6.93 -0.81 -6.68
C HIS A 162 5.52 -0.69 -6.08
N ASP A 163 4.88 0.46 -6.25
CA ASP A 163 3.53 0.71 -5.73
C ASP A 163 2.48 -0.19 -6.37
N LEU A 164 2.51 -0.34 -7.69
CA LEU A 164 1.57 -1.21 -8.41
C LEU A 164 1.72 -2.66 -7.98
N LEU A 165 2.95 -3.10 -7.72
CA LEU A 165 3.21 -4.46 -7.27
C LEU A 165 2.70 -4.70 -5.84
N GLY A 166 2.86 -3.73 -4.94
CA GLY A 166 2.26 -3.78 -3.62
C GLY A 166 0.73 -3.85 -3.67
N ILE A 167 0.12 -3.09 -4.58
CA ILE A 167 -1.33 -3.14 -4.82
C ILE A 167 -1.76 -4.50 -5.36
N ASP A 168 -1.02 -5.08 -6.31
CA ASP A 168 -1.32 -6.41 -6.83
C ASP A 168 -1.26 -7.48 -5.73
N ILE A 169 -0.25 -7.42 -4.86
CA ILE A 169 -0.15 -8.32 -3.70
C ILE A 169 -1.29 -8.11 -2.73
N ARG A 170 -1.63 -6.86 -2.38
CA ARG A 170 -2.79 -6.55 -1.53
C ARG A 170 -4.08 -7.13 -2.09
N LEU A 171 -4.36 -6.88 -3.38
CA LEU A 171 -5.58 -7.39 -4.02
C LEU A 171 -5.62 -8.93 -4.02
N LYS A 172 -4.49 -9.60 -4.24
CA LYS A 172 -4.39 -11.06 -4.13
C LYS A 172 -4.66 -11.52 -2.69
N PHE A 173 -4.08 -10.85 -1.71
CA PHE A 173 -4.22 -11.19 -0.29
C PHE A 173 -5.67 -11.02 0.20
N GLU A 174 -6.34 -9.92 -0.19
CA GLU A 174 -7.76 -9.69 0.07
C GLU A 174 -8.64 -10.74 -0.60
N HIS A 175 -8.37 -11.05 -1.88
CA HIS A 175 -9.10 -12.11 -2.60
C HIS A 175 -8.97 -13.46 -1.92
N ASP A 176 -7.76 -13.85 -1.53
CA ASP A 176 -7.46 -15.13 -0.87
C ASP A 176 -8.07 -15.23 0.53
N ALA A 177 -8.14 -14.11 1.27
CA ALA A 177 -8.85 -14.03 2.54
C ALA A 177 -10.36 -14.21 2.35
N HIS A 178 -10.94 -13.62 1.30
CA HIS A 178 -12.36 -13.78 0.99
C HIS A 178 -12.76 -15.23 0.64
N GLN A 179 -11.83 -16.06 0.16
CA GLN A 179 -12.07 -17.49 -0.06
C GLN A 179 -12.10 -18.31 1.24
N LEU A 180 -11.74 -17.70 2.38
CA LEU A 180 -11.67 -18.36 3.68
C LEU A 180 -12.67 -17.68 4.63
N PRO A 181 -13.92 -18.19 4.75
CA PRO A 181 -15.00 -17.49 5.47
C PRO A 181 -14.74 -17.18 6.94
N HIS A 182 -13.76 -17.86 7.55
CA HIS A 182 -13.34 -17.66 8.93
C HIS A 182 -12.22 -16.62 9.09
N LEU A 183 -11.68 -16.10 7.99
CA LEU A 183 -10.68 -15.04 8.00
C LEU A 183 -11.32 -13.73 7.55
N SER A 184 -10.82 -12.62 8.11
CA SER A 184 -11.17 -11.28 7.66
C SER A 184 -9.98 -10.34 7.83
N ILE A 185 -9.98 -9.26 7.06
CA ILE A 185 -8.93 -8.24 7.12
C ILE A 185 -9.56 -6.93 7.61
N PRO A 186 -9.76 -6.76 8.94
CA PRO A 186 -10.41 -5.56 9.47
C PRO A 186 -9.60 -4.27 9.21
N ILE A 187 -8.27 -4.37 9.09
CA ILE A 187 -7.38 -3.22 8.96
C ILE A 187 -6.36 -3.49 7.86
N TRP A 188 -6.23 -2.53 6.95
CA TRP A 188 -5.10 -2.40 6.03
C TRP A 188 -4.59 -0.97 6.04
N HIS A 189 -3.30 -0.78 6.29
CA HIS A 189 -2.62 0.51 6.22
C HIS A 189 -1.55 0.44 5.14
N ASN A 190 -1.62 1.36 4.18
CA ASN A 190 -0.57 1.50 3.19
C ASN A 190 0.62 2.32 3.73
N GLN A 191 1.74 2.30 3.01
CA GLN A 191 2.95 3.09 3.32
C GLN A 191 2.65 4.57 3.63
N GLY A 192 1.59 5.11 3.04
CA GLY A 192 1.21 6.50 3.26
C GLY A 192 0.86 6.84 4.69
N VAL A 193 0.24 5.92 5.42
CA VAL A 193 -0.06 6.08 6.85
C VAL A 193 1.25 6.22 7.63
N PHE A 194 2.22 5.35 7.34
CA PHE A 194 3.54 5.37 7.99
C PHE A 194 4.37 6.60 7.64
N LYS A 195 4.24 7.14 6.42
CA LYS A 195 4.93 8.37 6.01
C LYS A 195 4.34 9.65 6.61
N LEU A 196 3.07 9.61 7.04
CA LEU A 196 2.48 10.74 7.75
C LEU A 196 3.07 10.85 9.15
N GLU A 197 3.20 9.70 9.81
CA GLU A 197 3.62 9.54 11.20
C GLU A 197 4.71 8.47 11.26
N THR A 198 5.94 8.81 10.88
CA THR A 198 7.04 7.84 10.88
C THR A 198 7.44 7.50 12.32
N ASP A 199 7.45 6.20 12.65
CA ASP A 199 7.93 5.75 13.96
C ASP A 199 9.45 5.77 13.99
N LEU A 200 10.02 6.54 14.93
CA LEU A 200 11.45 6.56 15.19
C LEU A 200 11.80 5.52 16.26
N ILE A 201 12.79 4.69 15.96
CA ILE A 201 13.30 3.69 16.90
C ILE A 201 14.81 3.78 17.02
N THR A 202 15.29 3.49 18.23
CA THR A 202 16.72 3.33 18.52
C THR A 202 17.04 1.85 18.65
N TYR A 203 18.10 1.40 17.99
CA TYR A 203 18.53 0.00 17.98
C TYR A 203 20.06 -0.09 17.95
N SER A 204 20.56 -1.26 18.35
CA SER A 204 21.99 -1.54 18.41
C SER A 204 22.40 -2.40 17.21
N LEU A 205 23.49 -2.02 16.54
CA LEU A 205 24.07 -2.78 15.44
C LEU A 205 25.41 -3.38 15.87
N PRO A 206 25.62 -4.71 15.69
CA PRO A 206 26.93 -5.29 15.89
C PRO A 206 27.92 -4.66 14.90
N GLN A 207 29.07 -4.23 15.40
CA GLN A 207 30.14 -3.70 14.58
C GLN A 207 31.07 -4.84 14.15
N PRO A 208 31.60 -4.82 12.91
CA PRO A 208 32.65 -5.74 12.54
C PRO A 208 33.85 -5.52 13.47
N LYS A 209 34.37 -6.62 14.05
CA LYS A 209 35.59 -6.58 14.86
C LYS A 209 36.74 -6.04 13.99
N LYS A 210 37.35 -4.92 14.42
CA LYS A 210 38.54 -4.39 13.75
C LYS A 210 39.80 -5.22 14.06
N GLN A 211 39.85 -5.83 15.25
CA GLN A 211 40.88 -6.77 15.67
C GLN A 211 40.23 -7.93 16.46
N PRO A 212 40.80 -9.16 16.44
CA PRO A 212 40.22 -10.35 17.06
C PRO A 212 39.88 -10.18 18.55
N ASP A 213 40.73 -9.43 19.27
CA ASP A 213 40.73 -9.33 20.73
C ASP A 213 40.09 -8.04 21.26
N THR A 214 39.62 -7.15 20.39
CA THR A 214 38.93 -5.93 20.84
C THR A 214 37.43 -6.15 20.94
N GLU A 215 36.89 -6.01 22.15
CA GLU A 215 35.45 -5.95 22.37
C GLU A 215 34.89 -4.70 21.68
N THR A 216 34.16 -4.89 20.59
CA THR A 216 33.59 -3.79 19.83
C THR A 216 32.21 -3.50 20.38
N LYS A 217 32.07 -2.38 21.11
CA LYS A 217 30.77 -1.92 21.60
C LYS A 217 29.80 -1.80 20.40
N PRO A 218 28.57 -2.33 20.51
CA PRO A 218 27.59 -2.21 19.45
C PRO A 218 27.28 -0.73 19.19
N LYS A 219 27.08 -0.37 17.92
CA LYS A 219 26.76 1.01 17.54
C LYS A 219 25.27 1.23 17.71
N THR A 220 24.89 2.09 18.65
CA THR A 220 23.51 2.58 18.76
C THR A 220 23.19 3.52 17.60
N THR A 221 22.09 3.27 16.90
CA THR A 221 21.61 4.05 15.75
C THR A 221 20.11 4.29 15.89
N THR A 222 19.63 5.39 15.31
CA THR A 222 18.19 5.70 15.24
C THR A 222 17.74 5.67 13.79
N ALA A 223 16.59 5.05 13.51
CA ALA A 223 16.00 5.01 12.18
C ALA A 223 14.48 5.20 12.24
N GLY A 224 13.93 5.78 11.18
CA GLY A 224 12.50 5.74 10.91
C GLY A 224 12.11 4.40 10.28
N VAL A 225 10.99 3.82 10.72
CA VAL A 225 10.48 2.56 10.17
C VAL A 225 9.16 2.80 9.44
N GLU A 226 9.17 2.48 8.15
CA GLU A 226 8.05 2.69 7.23
C GLU A 226 7.79 1.41 6.42
N PRO A 227 6.98 0.48 6.94
CA PRO A 227 6.51 -0.67 6.17
C PRO A 227 5.85 -0.22 4.87
N ASP A 228 5.96 -1.03 3.81
CA ASP A 228 5.25 -0.75 2.56
C ASP A 228 3.74 -0.92 2.70
N ASP A 229 3.33 -1.95 3.46
CA ASP A 229 1.95 -2.14 3.90
C ASP A 229 1.93 -2.75 5.30
N PHE A 230 0.77 -2.67 5.95
CA PHE A 230 0.46 -3.35 7.19
C PHE A 230 -0.98 -3.85 7.12
N CYS A 231 -1.23 -5.05 7.60
CA CYS A 231 -2.60 -5.52 7.79
C CYS A 231 -2.77 -6.34 9.07
N ILE A 232 -4.01 -6.40 9.54
CA ILE A 232 -4.44 -7.32 10.57
C ILE A 232 -5.35 -8.36 9.92
N VAL A 233 -5.05 -9.64 10.14
CA VAL A 233 -5.94 -10.74 9.77
C VAL A 233 -6.55 -11.30 11.05
N ALA A 234 -7.87 -11.27 11.14
CA ALA A 234 -8.63 -11.87 12.23
C ALA A 234 -9.11 -13.26 11.82
N ASN A 235 -8.77 -14.27 12.62
CA ASN A 235 -9.23 -15.64 12.50
C ASN A 235 -10.38 -15.90 13.48
N HIS A 236 -11.60 -16.04 12.96
CA HIS A 236 -12.82 -16.24 13.74
C HIS A 236 -13.01 -17.66 14.27
N LYS A 237 -12.26 -18.65 13.75
CA LYS A 237 -12.26 -20.03 14.30
C LYS A 237 -11.47 -20.13 15.60
N GLN A 238 -10.44 -19.31 15.76
CA GLN A 238 -9.58 -19.33 16.94
C GLN A 238 -9.94 -18.13 17.80
N GLN A 239 -10.33 -18.36 19.05
CA GLN A 239 -10.62 -17.28 19.98
C GLN A 239 -9.61 -17.24 21.11
N ILE A 240 -9.18 -16.04 21.48
CA ILE A 240 -8.40 -15.77 22.70
C ILE A 240 -9.22 -14.77 23.49
N GLN A 241 -9.60 -15.12 24.72
CA GLN A 241 -10.46 -14.26 25.57
C GLN A 241 -11.76 -13.83 24.86
N ASN A 242 -12.44 -14.77 24.18
CA ASN A 242 -13.67 -14.54 23.40
C ASN A 242 -13.53 -13.54 22.24
N GLN A 243 -12.31 -13.21 21.83
CA GLN A 243 -12.05 -12.40 20.64
C GLN A 243 -11.33 -13.22 19.57
N PRO A 244 -11.61 -12.99 18.27
CA PRO A 244 -10.89 -13.64 17.19
C PRO A 244 -9.37 -13.48 17.33
N GLN A 245 -8.62 -14.55 17.09
CA GLN A 245 -7.15 -14.46 17.09
C GLN A 245 -6.73 -13.54 15.95
N GLN A 246 -6.02 -12.47 16.29
CA GLN A 246 -5.50 -11.51 15.32
C GLN A 246 -4.01 -11.74 15.07
N ARG A 247 -3.61 -11.77 13.80
CA ARG A 247 -2.21 -11.74 13.38
C ARG A 247 -1.93 -10.45 12.63
N ARG A 248 -0.78 -9.84 12.92
CA ARG A 248 -0.34 -8.57 12.34
C ARG A 248 0.77 -8.84 11.34
N PHE A 249 0.58 -8.37 10.12
CA PHE A 249 1.55 -8.53 9.05
C PHE A 249 2.07 -7.16 8.62
N LEU A 250 3.38 -7.04 8.48
CA LEU A 250 4.05 -5.88 7.91
C LEU A 250 4.70 -6.33 6.60
N PHE A 251 4.53 -5.57 5.52
CA PHE A 251 5.00 -5.95 4.20
C PHE A 251 6.22 -5.15 3.77
N GLU A 252 7.08 -5.82 3.01
CA GLU A 252 8.17 -5.23 2.25
C GLU A 252 8.24 -5.84 0.84
N TYR A 253 8.26 -5.00 -0.18
CA TYR A 253 8.31 -5.42 -1.59
C TYR A 253 9.69 -5.16 -2.19
N ASP A 254 10.55 -6.19 -2.21
CA ASP A 254 11.93 -6.03 -2.65
C ASP A 254 12.10 -6.25 -4.16
N LEU A 255 12.17 -5.13 -4.89
CA LEU A 255 12.48 -5.09 -6.33
C LEU A 255 13.97 -5.18 -6.66
N SER A 256 14.85 -5.43 -5.68
CA SER A 256 16.31 -5.41 -5.83
C SER A 256 16.87 -4.06 -6.28
N THR A 257 16.22 -2.95 -5.93
CA THR A 257 16.64 -1.59 -6.28
C THR A 257 17.76 -1.04 -5.37
N HIS A 258 18.01 -1.69 -4.23
CA HIS A 258 19.04 -1.28 -3.27
C HIS A 258 20.11 -2.35 -3.09
N SER A 259 21.32 -1.91 -2.75
CA SER A 259 22.44 -2.81 -2.46
C SER A 259 22.14 -3.69 -1.25
N HIS A 260 22.53 -4.96 -1.34
CA HIS A 260 22.23 -5.99 -0.35
C HIS A 260 22.92 -5.75 1.01
N ARG A 261 24.21 -5.38 1.01
CA ARG A 261 25.07 -5.52 2.21
C ARG A 261 24.90 -4.42 3.26
N GLY A 262 24.66 -3.17 2.86
CA GLY A 262 24.48 -2.06 3.80
C GLY A 262 23.01 -1.85 4.17
N THR A 263 22.18 -1.64 3.15
CA THR A 263 20.79 -1.22 3.32
C THR A 263 19.95 -2.24 4.09
N TRP A 264 20.04 -3.52 3.71
CA TRP A 264 19.21 -4.56 4.34
C TRP A 264 19.68 -4.98 5.72
N ARG A 265 20.99 -4.86 6.02
CA ARG A 265 21.50 -5.10 7.37
C ARG A 265 20.85 -4.13 8.36
N ASP A 266 20.97 -2.84 8.06
CA ASP A 266 20.51 -1.79 8.96
C ASP A 266 18.97 -1.79 9.04
N LYS A 267 18.31 -2.01 7.89
CA LYS A 267 16.85 -2.14 7.79
C LYS A 267 16.32 -3.35 8.57
N ALA A 268 16.90 -4.54 8.41
CA ALA A 268 16.47 -5.74 9.15
C ALA A 268 16.61 -5.60 10.66
N ALA A 269 17.71 -5.00 11.13
CA ALA A 269 17.91 -4.74 12.55
C ALA A 269 16.88 -3.72 13.10
N ALA A 270 16.65 -2.62 12.38
CA ALA A 270 15.63 -1.64 12.72
C ALA A 270 14.22 -2.28 12.76
N MET A 271 13.81 -2.96 11.70
CA MET A 271 12.49 -3.63 11.61
C MET A 271 12.28 -4.68 12.71
N SER A 272 13.35 -5.36 13.13
CA SER A 272 13.33 -6.33 14.23
C SER A 272 13.13 -5.67 15.59
N ALA A 273 13.85 -4.57 15.83
CA ALA A 273 13.68 -3.77 17.04
C ALA A 273 12.30 -3.10 17.09
N TYR A 274 11.77 -2.68 15.93
CA TYR A 274 10.50 -1.99 15.82
C TYR A 274 9.35 -2.78 16.41
N VAL A 275 9.17 -4.05 16.06
CA VAL A 275 8.05 -4.88 16.55
C VAL A 275 8.06 -5.06 18.07
N LYS A 276 9.22 -4.90 18.72
CA LYS A 276 9.36 -4.96 20.18
C LYS A 276 9.32 -3.58 20.85
N SER A 277 9.32 -2.50 20.06
CA SER A 277 9.48 -1.14 20.56
C SER A 277 8.21 -0.58 21.21
N PRO A 278 8.33 0.40 22.12
CA PRO A 278 7.18 1.14 22.62
C PRO A 278 6.38 1.85 21.51
N ALA A 279 7.04 2.30 20.45
CA ALA A 279 6.38 2.95 19.31
C ALA A 279 5.39 2.01 18.60
N TYR A 280 5.81 0.77 18.32
CA TYR A 280 4.94 -0.24 17.73
C TYR A 280 3.76 -0.58 18.66
N LYS A 281 4.01 -0.73 19.96
CA LYS A 281 2.95 -0.92 20.96
C LYS A 281 1.96 0.23 20.98
N ALA A 282 2.45 1.47 20.95
CA ALA A 282 1.60 2.66 20.98
C ALA A 282 0.72 2.74 19.73
N ARG A 283 1.26 2.41 18.56
CA ARG A 283 0.51 2.42 17.30
C ARG A 283 -0.52 1.29 17.20
N PHE A 284 -0.15 0.07 17.58
CA PHE A 284 -0.96 -1.11 17.29
C PHE A 284 -1.57 -1.79 18.52
N GLY A 285 -1.21 -1.37 19.73
CA GLY A 285 -1.64 -1.94 21.00
C GLY A 285 -0.89 -3.20 21.45
N TYR A 286 0.00 -3.75 20.63
CA TYR A 286 0.67 -5.04 20.87
C TYR A 286 2.12 -4.99 20.40
N ASN A 287 2.96 -5.90 20.91
CA ASN A 287 4.37 -6.09 20.49
C ASN A 287 4.57 -7.43 19.76
N SER A 288 3.60 -7.77 18.90
CA SER A 288 3.65 -8.98 18.08
C SER A 288 3.22 -8.68 16.66
N GLY A 289 4.07 -9.10 15.72
CA GLY A 289 3.84 -8.97 14.28
C GLY A 289 4.76 -9.90 13.50
N THR A 290 4.54 -10.00 12.21
CA THR A 290 5.37 -10.79 11.29
C THR A 290 5.64 -9.97 10.04
N TRP A 291 6.91 -9.83 9.68
CA TRP A 291 7.34 -9.23 8.43
C TRP A 291 7.20 -10.24 7.29
N LEU A 292 6.40 -9.88 6.29
CA LEU A 292 6.21 -10.58 5.03
C LEU A 292 7.04 -9.87 3.96
N VAL A 293 8.11 -10.49 3.51
CA VAL A 293 9.00 -9.93 2.49
C VAL A 293 8.74 -10.66 1.17
N VAL A 294 8.32 -9.92 0.15
CA VAL A 294 8.11 -10.46 -1.20
C VAL A 294 9.21 -9.94 -2.11
N ALA A 295 10.03 -10.83 -2.67
CA ALA A 295 11.17 -10.42 -3.50
C ALA A 295 11.09 -10.96 -4.93
N LYS A 296 11.96 -10.41 -5.80
CA LYS A 296 11.99 -10.74 -7.23
C LYS A 296 12.37 -12.20 -7.53
N THR A 297 13.35 -12.75 -6.84
CA THR A 297 13.95 -14.06 -7.17
C THR A 297 14.26 -14.86 -5.90
N GLN A 298 14.35 -16.18 -6.05
CA GLN A 298 14.73 -17.06 -4.94
C GLN A 298 16.14 -16.75 -4.40
N GLU A 299 17.11 -16.49 -5.30
CA GLU A 299 18.45 -16.07 -4.90
C GLU A 299 18.43 -14.81 -4.01
N ARG A 300 17.54 -13.86 -4.31
CA ARG A 300 17.38 -12.68 -3.47
C ARG A 300 16.82 -13.06 -2.09
N ILE A 301 15.84 -13.97 -2.03
CA ILE A 301 15.26 -14.48 -0.79
C ILE A 301 16.34 -15.15 0.07
N ASP A 302 17.17 -16.02 -0.50
CA ASP A 302 18.24 -16.71 0.24
C ASP A 302 19.22 -15.72 0.87
N ASN A 303 19.61 -14.68 0.11
CA ASN A 303 20.47 -13.61 0.59
C ASN A 303 19.82 -12.77 1.71
N LEU A 304 18.52 -12.49 1.61
CA LEU A 304 17.77 -11.77 2.64
C LEU A 304 17.62 -12.61 3.91
N ILE A 305 17.29 -13.90 3.78
CA ILE A 305 17.22 -14.85 4.90
C ILE A 305 18.55 -14.90 5.63
N HIS A 306 19.66 -15.03 4.89
CA HIS A 306 21.00 -15.02 5.49
C HIS A 306 21.26 -13.70 6.23
N THR A 307 20.95 -12.56 5.60
CA THR A 307 21.15 -11.23 6.19
C THR A 307 20.34 -11.07 7.48
N VAL A 308 19.05 -11.39 7.45
CA VAL A 308 18.17 -11.32 8.63
C VAL A 308 18.66 -12.28 9.71
N ALA A 309 18.98 -13.53 9.38
CA ALA A 309 19.43 -14.50 10.37
C ALA A 309 20.78 -14.14 11.01
N THR A 310 21.61 -13.36 10.32
CA THR A 310 22.91 -12.88 10.82
C THR A 310 22.76 -11.63 11.69
N TYR A 311 21.90 -10.69 11.30
CA TYR A 311 21.90 -9.33 11.86
C TYR A 311 20.62 -8.94 12.61
N ALA A 312 19.51 -9.64 12.40
CA ALA A 312 18.31 -9.43 13.19
C ALA A 312 18.41 -10.23 14.49
N GLU A 313 18.51 -9.53 15.63
CA GLU A 313 18.35 -10.11 16.98
C GLU A 313 16.87 -10.46 17.29
N ALA A 314 16.18 -11.01 16.30
CA ALA A 314 14.77 -11.36 16.37
C ALA A 314 14.53 -12.87 16.31
N PRO A 315 13.44 -13.36 16.93
CA PRO A 315 12.96 -14.71 16.69
C PRO A 315 12.79 -14.94 15.18
N ARG A 316 13.20 -16.11 14.70
CA ARG A 316 13.05 -16.51 13.28
C ARG A 316 11.59 -16.46 12.82
N THR A 317 10.67 -16.63 13.75
CA THR A 317 9.22 -16.53 13.52
C THR A 317 8.75 -15.14 13.12
N LEU A 318 9.55 -14.09 13.37
CA LEU A 318 9.24 -12.71 12.98
C LEU A 318 9.24 -12.50 11.47
N TRP A 319 9.93 -13.35 10.70
CA TRP A 319 10.17 -13.13 9.28
C TRP A 319 9.61 -14.25 8.42
N ARG A 320 9.01 -13.88 7.29
CA ARG A 320 8.52 -14.78 6.24
C ARG A 320 8.87 -14.19 4.88
N PHE A 321 9.33 -15.04 3.99
CA PHE A 321 9.84 -14.65 2.68
C PHE A 321 9.13 -15.44 1.57
N THR A 322 8.83 -14.81 0.44
CA THR A 322 8.34 -15.51 -0.76
C THR A 322 8.77 -14.74 -2.00
N THR A 323 8.73 -15.36 -3.17
CA THR A 323 8.91 -14.63 -4.42
C THR A 323 7.59 -14.04 -4.94
N PHE A 324 7.65 -13.00 -5.79
CA PHE A 324 6.47 -12.51 -6.50
C PHE A 324 5.84 -13.62 -7.38
N SER A 325 6.67 -14.45 -8.01
CA SER A 325 6.19 -15.57 -8.83
C SER A 325 5.36 -16.56 -8.01
N GLU A 326 5.89 -17.03 -6.88
CA GLU A 326 5.14 -17.94 -5.99
C GLU A 326 3.90 -17.28 -5.41
N ALA A 327 3.98 -16.00 -5.02
CA ALA A 327 2.83 -15.27 -4.49
C ALA A 327 1.67 -15.20 -5.48
N PHE A 328 1.92 -14.90 -6.75
CA PHE A 328 0.87 -14.79 -7.77
C PHE A 328 0.40 -16.14 -8.31
N ASN A 329 1.25 -17.16 -8.33
CA ASN A 329 0.90 -18.50 -8.81
C ASN A 329 0.31 -19.40 -7.71
N SER A 330 0.39 -18.98 -6.45
CA SER A 330 -0.17 -19.73 -5.33
C SER A 330 -1.69 -19.75 -5.37
N PRO A 331 -2.32 -20.91 -5.07
CA PRO A 331 -3.78 -21.00 -4.95
C PRO A 331 -4.31 -20.08 -3.84
N ASN A 332 -3.55 -19.89 -2.76
CA ASN A 332 -3.94 -19.01 -1.65
C ASN A 332 -2.71 -18.57 -0.83
N LEU A 333 -2.48 -17.26 -0.72
CA LEU A 333 -1.36 -16.66 0.01
C LEU A 333 -1.39 -16.95 1.52
N LEU A 334 -2.55 -17.26 2.09
CA LEU A 334 -2.69 -17.45 3.54
C LEU A 334 -2.41 -18.91 3.94
N THR A 335 -2.79 -19.86 3.11
CA THR A 335 -2.78 -21.30 3.46
C THR A 335 -1.82 -22.15 2.63
N ALA A 336 -1.30 -21.64 1.51
CA ALA A 336 -0.28 -22.36 0.76
C ALA A 336 1.09 -22.28 1.48
N PRO A 337 1.90 -23.36 1.44
CA PRO A 337 3.21 -23.39 2.07
C PRO A 337 4.26 -22.69 1.20
N ILE A 338 4.07 -21.42 0.89
CA ILE A 338 5.01 -20.61 0.07
C ILE A 338 5.90 -19.70 0.91
N TRP A 339 5.56 -19.48 2.18
CA TRP A 339 6.28 -18.53 3.03
C TRP A 339 7.47 -19.20 3.71
N GLN A 340 8.66 -18.88 3.23
CA GLN A 340 9.92 -19.36 3.74
C GLN A 340 10.23 -18.69 5.08
N GLN A 341 10.36 -19.50 6.13
CA GLN A 341 10.86 -19.06 7.42
C GLN A 341 12.37 -19.35 7.52
N PRO A 342 13.20 -18.42 8.04
CA PRO A 342 14.61 -18.70 8.30
C PRO A 342 14.81 -19.96 9.14
N SER A 343 15.57 -20.91 8.62
CA SER A 343 15.95 -22.14 9.31
C SER A 343 17.44 -22.43 9.08
N TYR A 344 18.15 -22.90 10.10
CA TYR A 344 19.57 -23.21 9.98
C TYR A 344 19.72 -24.68 9.59
N ASP A 345 20.27 -24.92 8.41
CA ASP A 345 20.67 -26.25 7.99
C ASP A 345 22.02 -26.60 8.60
N ARG A 346 22.02 -27.53 9.57
CA ARG A 346 23.25 -27.97 10.24
C ARG A 346 24.18 -28.74 9.30
N GLN A 347 23.63 -29.49 8.34
CA GLN A 347 24.43 -30.31 7.42
C GLN A 347 25.11 -29.42 6.38
N ALA A 348 24.35 -28.53 5.75
CA ALA A 348 24.89 -27.59 4.77
C ALA A 348 25.58 -26.36 5.40
N ARG A 349 25.56 -26.25 6.74
CA ARG A 349 26.08 -25.10 7.52
C ARG A 349 25.64 -23.74 7.00
N ARG A 350 24.43 -23.68 6.44
CA ARG A 350 23.87 -22.47 5.80
C ARG A 350 22.43 -22.23 6.24
N TRP A 351 22.01 -20.99 6.12
CA TRP A 351 20.61 -20.62 6.32
C TRP A 351 19.79 -20.97 5.07
N GLN A 352 18.61 -21.56 5.29
CA GLN A 352 17.66 -21.87 4.23
C GLN A 352 16.22 -21.53 4.66
N GLY A 353 15.38 -21.26 3.68
CA GLY A 353 13.95 -21.10 3.87
C GLY A 353 13.25 -22.44 4.04
N LYS A 354 12.49 -22.61 5.13
CA LYS A 354 11.51 -23.71 5.21
C LYS A 354 10.13 -23.15 4.81
N PRO A 355 9.54 -23.57 3.69
CA PRO A 355 8.22 -23.10 3.28
C PRO A 355 7.15 -23.51 4.29
N GLN A 356 6.30 -22.57 4.69
CA GLN A 356 5.23 -22.74 5.68
C GLN A 356 4.01 -21.89 5.25
N PRO A 357 2.79 -22.28 5.62
CA PRO A 357 1.63 -21.42 5.45
C PRO A 357 1.61 -20.31 6.52
N LEU A 358 0.88 -19.22 6.26
CA LEU A 358 0.60 -18.22 7.31
C LEU A 358 -0.46 -18.72 8.28
N PHE A 359 -1.40 -19.53 7.80
CA PHE A 359 -2.46 -20.16 8.58
C PHE A 359 -2.55 -21.64 8.21
N SER A 360 -2.52 -22.51 9.21
CA SER A 360 -2.86 -23.92 9.05
C SER A 360 -4.38 -24.04 8.92
N LEU A 361 -4.84 -24.84 7.95
CA LEU A 361 -6.26 -25.13 7.73
C LEU A 361 -6.88 -25.98 8.84
#